data_AF-A0A9W6HM58-F1
#
_entry.id   AF-A0A9W6HM58-F1
#
_cell.length_a   1.000
_cell.length_b   1.000
_cell.length_c   1.000
_cell.angle_alpha   90.00
_cell.angle_beta   90.00
_cell.angle_gamma   90.00
#
_symmetry.space_group_name_H-M   'P 1'
#
loop_
_entity.id
_entity.type
_entity.pdbx_description
1 polymer ?
#
loop_
_entity_poly.entity_id
_entity_poly.type
_entity_poly.pdbx_seq_one_letter_code
_entity_poly.pdbx_strand_id
1 'polypeptide(L)'
;MLYGRESDGVHLKLYLPTKTDTSYAVAPGTVVLDAQVFRGNGSLERVVLPEGLRDIRTGAFNSMPRLREVVVPDSVQTVDGFYFDTTLRTLEFGTQIRRFEPMWSMGTTLEHLVVRGGVDGSFSDGFVVDGAPRTAYFGPGMTSIDYTIAIPSVVVVPGDLRELSFTGWARPSDLVVYAPEGSAGADVARHAVADSGLDADAHVRPYTPLSATLTATQGDAGTLRATAAGAGGVLEVSGETQPYEYRFTQVAADGARTILRDWDAEATTDVVLAPGAVLTAEVRDATRLSAGASWTDAAAPVVVTDPTDLSIVAGSDARFTAAAAGADPMTVQWQSRDGGGQWRDVAGATDATLALPAVALSASGTQYRAVFSNAAGHATSAAATLTVTASGTDPGTDPGTDPGSDPSTWPAPPAAQLDDGNRGDLQWTLDGGTYRVVLGERAAGAWVGVTLHSDPTFLGWMQADANGVVRVTPPAGTGEGHRLSFQLRDGTLLGWIPVLAQGGGTGGSEGGAGHGPGDGSGGDAGAGSGTDAGSGSGGSIGDAAGTPGQPLAGTGGSPSAAWGAALLAFAALSAGATVLLAARRRRPLA
;
A
#
# COMPACT_ATOMS: atom_id res chain seq x y z
N MET A 1 11.84 -26.79 40.78
CA MET A 1 11.43 -27.31 39.47
C MET A 1 12.63 -27.99 38.82
N LEU A 2 12.41 -28.95 37.94
CA LEU A 2 13.42 -29.70 37.20
C LEU A 2 13.12 -29.57 35.71
N TYR A 3 14.14 -29.17 34.96
CA TYR A 3 14.14 -29.19 33.49
C TYR A 3 15.09 -30.28 33.00
N GLY A 4 14.70 -30.98 31.94
CA GLY A 4 15.56 -31.88 31.18
C GLY A 4 15.74 -31.37 29.76
N ARG A 5 16.79 -31.85 29.07
CA ARG A 5 16.97 -31.61 27.64
C ARG A 5 17.07 -32.95 26.93
N GLU A 6 16.07 -33.20 26.10
CA GLU A 6 15.91 -34.41 25.30
C GLU A 6 16.27 -34.12 23.83
N SER A 7 16.07 -35.10 22.94
CA SER A 7 16.28 -34.95 21.50
C SER A 7 15.28 -34.01 20.81
N ASP A 8 14.07 -33.92 21.35
CA ASP A 8 12.93 -33.12 20.89
C ASP A 8 12.97 -31.68 21.42
N GLY A 9 13.61 -31.43 22.58
CA GLY A 9 13.92 -30.09 23.08
C GLY A 9 14.09 -30.01 24.60
N VAL A 10 13.63 -28.90 25.21
CA VAL A 10 13.61 -28.73 26.67
C VAL A 10 12.26 -29.18 27.24
N HIS A 11 12.30 -30.01 28.27
CA HIS A 11 11.13 -30.59 28.96
C HIS A 11 11.05 -30.05 30.38
N LEU A 12 9.89 -29.56 30.81
CA LEU A 12 9.64 -29.40 32.24
C LEU A 12 9.25 -30.77 32.81
N LYS A 13 10.11 -31.33 33.66
CA LYS A 13 9.98 -32.69 34.20
C LYS A 13 9.31 -32.76 35.56
N LEU A 14 9.48 -31.73 36.38
CA LEU A 14 8.86 -31.65 37.70
C LEU A 14 8.73 -30.21 38.18
N TYR A 15 7.54 -29.84 38.60
CA TYR A 15 7.29 -28.74 39.52
C TYR A 15 6.95 -29.34 40.89
N LEU A 16 7.51 -28.80 41.97
CA LEU A 16 7.39 -29.47 43.28
C LEU A 16 5.99 -29.25 43.88
N PRO A 17 5.32 -30.29 44.41
CA PRO A 17 4.03 -30.14 45.10
C PRO A 17 4.10 -29.17 46.29
N THR A 18 5.29 -29.02 46.88
CA THR A 18 5.60 -28.17 48.03
C THR A 18 5.99 -26.72 47.69
N LYS A 19 6.06 -26.34 46.40
CA LYS A 19 6.29 -24.93 46.02
C LYS A 19 5.02 -24.09 46.25
N THR A 20 5.17 -22.93 46.89
CA THR A 20 4.06 -22.08 47.36
C THR A 20 3.76 -20.89 46.46
N ASP A 21 4.35 -20.82 45.27
CA ASP A 21 4.11 -19.77 44.29
C ASP A 21 2.69 -19.90 43.73
N THR A 22 1.94 -18.79 43.66
CA THR A 22 0.56 -18.77 43.17
C THR A 22 0.46 -18.61 41.65
N SER A 23 1.54 -18.19 40.99
CA SER A 23 1.64 -18.06 39.54
C SER A 23 2.98 -18.59 39.06
N TYR A 24 3.00 -19.33 37.95
CA TYR A 24 4.23 -19.82 37.33
C TYR A 24 4.21 -19.70 35.81
N ALA A 25 5.16 -18.95 35.27
CA ALA A 25 5.48 -18.97 33.85
C ALA A 25 6.53 -20.05 33.58
N VAL A 26 6.20 -20.98 32.69
CA VAL A 26 7.13 -22.01 32.21
C VAL A 26 8.16 -21.36 31.27
N ALA A 27 9.44 -21.71 31.44
CA ALA A 27 10.54 -21.09 30.71
C ALA A 27 10.38 -21.17 29.18
N PRO A 28 10.62 -20.07 28.42
CA PRO A 28 10.62 -20.07 26.96
C PRO A 28 11.53 -21.15 26.35
N GLY A 29 11.10 -21.73 25.22
CA GLY A 29 11.80 -22.85 24.58
C GLY A 29 11.54 -24.22 25.22
N THR A 30 10.70 -24.31 26.25
CA THR A 30 10.12 -25.59 26.69
C THR A 30 9.17 -26.10 25.62
N VAL A 31 9.45 -27.28 25.06
CA VAL A 31 8.63 -27.91 24.00
C VAL A 31 7.62 -28.91 24.53
N VAL A 32 7.84 -29.44 25.73
CA VAL A 32 7.00 -30.50 26.31
C VAL A 32 6.83 -30.31 27.82
N LEU A 33 5.61 -30.56 28.30
CA LEU A 33 5.33 -30.86 29.70
C LEU A 33 5.29 -32.39 29.88
N ASP A 34 6.18 -32.94 30.70
CA ASP A 34 6.18 -34.38 30.99
C ASP A 34 4.98 -34.77 31.88
N ALA A 35 4.61 -36.07 31.86
CA ALA A 35 3.46 -36.57 32.58
C ALA A 35 3.56 -36.26 34.08
N GLN A 36 2.44 -35.85 34.69
CA GLN A 36 2.35 -35.51 36.13
C GLN A 36 3.21 -34.33 36.59
N VAL A 37 3.74 -33.49 35.69
CA VAL A 37 4.72 -32.43 36.00
C VAL A 37 4.34 -31.48 37.13
N PHE A 38 3.09 -31.02 37.25
CA PHE A 38 2.64 -30.12 38.33
C PHE A 38 1.96 -30.84 39.50
N ARG A 39 1.87 -32.18 39.46
CA ARG A 39 0.94 -32.99 40.25
C ARG A 39 0.89 -32.61 41.74
N GLY A 40 -0.32 -32.39 42.25
CA GLY A 40 -0.57 -32.23 43.69
C GLY A 40 -0.11 -30.89 44.27
N ASN A 41 0.19 -29.89 43.44
CA ASN A 41 0.55 -28.57 43.95
C ASN A 41 -0.69 -27.82 44.47
N GLY A 42 -0.79 -27.69 45.80
CA GLY A 42 -1.90 -27.02 46.47
C GLY A 42 -1.79 -25.49 46.57
N SER A 43 -0.96 -24.83 45.76
CA SER A 43 -0.69 -23.37 45.84
C SER A 43 -0.85 -22.63 44.51
N LEU A 44 -0.50 -23.25 43.38
CA LEU A 44 -0.61 -22.64 42.06
C LEU A 44 -2.07 -22.34 41.70
N GLU A 45 -2.33 -21.08 41.36
CA GLU A 45 -3.64 -20.60 40.90
C GLU A 45 -3.62 -20.25 39.40
N ARG A 46 -2.45 -19.87 38.87
CA ARG A 46 -2.20 -19.59 37.45
C ARG A 46 -0.95 -20.31 36.93
N VAL A 47 -1.04 -20.91 35.75
CA VAL A 47 0.13 -21.36 34.97
C VAL A 47 0.13 -20.69 33.60
N VAL A 48 1.30 -20.20 33.16
CA VAL A 48 1.48 -19.63 31.81
C VAL A 48 2.46 -20.52 31.05
N LEU A 49 2.01 -21.04 29.91
CA LEU A 49 2.77 -21.92 29.04
C LEU A 49 3.42 -21.11 27.89
N PRO A 50 4.59 -21.51 27.37
CA PRO A 50 5.38 -20.68 26.46
C PRO A 50 5.13 -21.05 24.99
N GLU A 51 5.12 -20.06 24.10
CA GLU A 51 5.14 -20.35 22.67
C GLU A 51 6.34 -21.23 22.28
N GLY A 52 6.06 -22.24 21.45
CA GLY A 52 6.95 -23.36 21.15
C GLY A 52 6.63 -24.65 21.89
N LEU A 53 5.75 -24.62 22.91
CA LEU A 53 5.24 -25.83 23.57
C LEU A 53 4.31 -26.61 22.63
N ARG A 54 4.57 -27.92 22.45
CA ARG A 54 3.81 -28.81 21.56
C ARG A 54 2.97 -29.83 22.31
N ASP A 55 3.54 -30.47 23.33
CA ASP A 55 2.88 -31.61 23.98
C ASP A 55 2.63 -31.37 25.48
N ILE A 56 1.41 -31.64 25.92
CA ILE A 56 0.99 -31.66 27.32
C ILE A 56 0.68 -33.11 27.70
N ARG A 57 1.70 -33.84 28.18
CA ARG A 57 1.63 -35.28 28.43
C ARG A 57 0.73 -35.64 29.62
N THR A 58 0.25 -36.90 29.60
CA THR A 58 -0.67 -37.55 30.55
C THR A 58 -0.73 -36.93 31.97
N GLY A 59 -1.80 -36.19 32.24
CA GLY A 59 -2.09 -35.61 33.56
C GLY A 59 -1.05 -34.64 34.11
N ALA A 60 -0.39 -33.85 33.24
CA ALA A 60 0.48 -32.74 33.62
C ALA A 60 -0.06 -31.87 34.78
N PHE A 61 -1.37 -31.64 34.83
CA PHE A 61 -2.06 -30.81 35.83
C PHE A 61 -2.84 -31.59 36.91
N ASN A 62 -2.41 -32.81 37.26
CA ASN A 62 -3.09 -33.71 38.20
C ASN A 62 -3.28 -33.14 39.62
N SER A 63 -4.52 -33.13 40.13
CA SER A 63 -4.89 -32.73 41.51
C SER A 63 -4.35 -31.34 41.88
N MET A 64 -4.91 -30.31 41.25
CA MET A 64 -4.49 -28.91 41.37
C MET A 64 -5.63 -28.05 41.98
N PRO A 65 -5.92 -28.19 43.28
CA PRO A 65 -7.16 -27.73 43.91
C PRO A 65 -7.32 -26.20 44.06
N ARG A 66 -6.38 -25.42 43.51
CA ARG A 66 -6.46 -23.95 43.44
C ARG A 66 -6.26 -23.39 42.02
N LEU A 67 -5.96 -24.23 41.04
CA LEU A 67 -5.68 -23.81 39.67
C LEU A 67 -6.96 -23.32 39.00
N ARG A 68 -6.99 -22.03 38.66
CA ARG A 68 -8.14 -21.34 38.03
C ARG A 68 -7.85 -20.88 36.61
N GLU A 69 -6.58 -20.82 36.21
CA GLU A 69 -6.16 -20.38 34.89
C GLU A 69 -4.93 -21.16 34.40
N VAL A 70 -5.03 -21.71 33.18
CA VAL A 70 -3.86 -22.14 32.39
C VAL A 70 -3.89 -21.34 31.09
N VAL A 71 -2.89 -20.50 30.86
CA VAL A 71 -2.71 -19.81 29.58
C VAL A 71 -1.98 -20.77 28.65
N VAL A 72 -2.69 -21.31 27.67
CA VAL A 72 -2.15 -22.24 26.66
C VAL A 72 -1.77 -21.45 25.40
N PRO A 73 -0.54 -21.61 24.85
CA PRO A 73 -0.10 -20.98 23.62
C PRO A 73 -0.76 -21.58 22.38
N ASP A 74 -0.66 -20.90 21.23
CA ASP A 74 -1.24 -21.39 19.98
C ASP A 74 -0.56 -22.67 19.48
N SER A 75 0.74 -22.80 19.78
CA SER A 75 1.65 -23.84 19.27
C SER A 75 1.41 -25.28 19.79
N VAL A 76 0.48 -25.51 20.73
CA VAL A 76 0.17 -26.85 21.27
C VAL A 76 -0.50 -27.74 20.22
N GLN A 77 -0.07 -29.00 20.16
CA GLN A 77 -0.49 -29.99 19.15
C GLN A 77 -1.03 -31.28 19.77
N THR A 78 -0.49 -31.71 20.92
CA THR A 78 -0.88 -32.95 21.60
C THR A 78 -1.28 -32.67 23.05
N VAL A 79 -2.47 -33.12 23.46
CA VAL A 79 -2.98 -32.91 24.81
C VAL A 79 -3.60 -34.18 25.38
N ASP A 80 -2.89 -34.81 26.32
CA ASP A 80 -3.37 -35.89 27.20
C ASP A 80 -3.42 -35.41 28.68
N GLY A 81 -3.30 -34.09 28.86
CA GLY A 81 -2.70 -33.46 30.05
C GLY A 81 -3.56 -33.26 31.30
N PHE A 82 -4.86 -33.59 31.26
CA PHE A 82 -5.83 -33.17 32.28
C PHE A 82 -6.45 -34.36 33.00
N TYR A 83 -6.33 -34.35 34.32
CA TYR A 83 -6.70 -35.41 35.28
C TYR A 83 -6.97 -34.74 36.65
N PHE A 84 -7.96 -35.19 37.43
CA PHE A 84 -8.26 -34.85 38.85
C PHE A 84 -8.32 -33.37 39.30
N ASP A 85 -9.41 -33.00 39.99
CA ASP A 85 -9.50 -31.90 40.97
C ASP A 85 -8.84 -30.57 40.58
N THR A 86 -9.24 -29.99 39.45
CA THR A 86 -8.86 -28.62 39.07
C THR A 86 -10.04 -27.66 39.21
N THR A 87 -9.82 -26.48 39.80
CA THR A 87 -10.84 -25.40 39.86
C THR A 87 -10.95 -24.57 38.57
N LEU A 88 -10.59 -25.16 37.43
CA LEU A 88 -10.72 -24.54 36.11
C LEU A 88 -12.21 -24.49 35.74
N ARG A 89 -12.69 -23.31 35.31
CA ARG A 89 -14.04 -23.12 34.74
C ARG A 89 -14.02 -23.02 33.22
N THR A 90 -12.97 -22.42 32.67
CA THR A 90 -12.72 -22.34 31.22
C THR A 90 -11.35 -22.91 30.94
N LEU A 91 -11.25 -23.70 29.87
CA LEU A 91 -9.99 -24.18 29.33
C LEU A 91 -9.98 -23.91 27.82
N GLU A 92 -8.96 -23.18 27.37
CA GLU A 92 -8.85 -22.66 26.02
C GLU A 92 -7.56 -23.17 25.36
N PHE A 93 -7.67 -23.63 24.12
CA PHE A 93 -6.57 -24.11 23.28
C PHE A 93 -6.52 -23.34 21.96
N GLY A 94 -5.32 -23.26 21.38
CA GLY A 94 -5.08 -22.62 20.09
C GLY A 94 -5.59 -23.39 18.88
N THR A 95 -4.94 -23.12 17.75
CA THR A 95 -5.32 -23.59 16.40
C THR A 95 -4.50 -24.77 15.90
N GLN A 96 -3.43 -25.18 16.60
CA GLN A 96 -2.48 -26.19 16.12
C GLN A 96 -2.78 -27.62 16.61
N ILE A 97 -3.93 -27.86 17.24
CA ILE A 97 -4.30 -29.16 17.82
C ILE A 97 -4.34 -30.26 16.74
N ARG A 98 -3.66 -31.38 17.01
CA ARG A 98 -3.65 -32.60 16.20
C ARG A 98 -4.34 -33.75 16.93
N ARG A 99 -4.09 -33.87 18.24
CA ARG A 99 -4.68 -34.85 19.14
C ARG A 99 -5.07 -34.17 20.45
N PHE A 100 -6.30 -34.36 20.88
CA PHE A 100 -6.77 -34.01 22.20
C PHE A 100 -7.53 -35.22 22.77
N GLU A 101 -6.85 -35.97 23.65
CA GLU A 101 -7.32 -37.21 24.29
C GLU A 101 -7.17 -37.06 25.83
N PRO A 102 -7.89 -36.12 26.46
CA PRO A 102 -7.81 -35.88 27.90
C PRO A 102 -8.59 -36.94 28.68
N MET A 103 -8.08 -37.34 29.85
CA MET A 103 -8.72 -38.33 30.71
C MET A 103 -9.18 -37.67 32.00
N TRP A 104 -10.29 -36.94 31.89
CA TRP A 104 -10.92 -36.29 33.04
C TRP A 104 -11.39 -37.32 34.07
N SER A 105 -11.48 -36.89 35.32
CA SER A 105 -11.93 -37.72 36.44
C SER A 105 -12.97 -36.98 37.25
N MET A 106 -13.54 -37.63 38.26
CA MET A 106 -14.41 -37.00 39.24
C MET A 106 -13.72 -35.77 39.86
N GLY A 107 -14.50 -34.70 40.14
CA GLY A 107 -14.00 -33.47 40.76
C GLY A 107 -13.63 -32.32 39.80
N THR A 108 -13.88 -32.44 38.50
CA THR A 108 -13.74 -31.30 37.56
C THR A 108 -14.83 -30.24 37.76
N THR A 109 -14.46 -28.95 37.64
CA THR A 109 -15.40 -27.81 37.62
C THR A 109 -15.47 -27.12 36.26
N LEU A 110 -15.03 -27.80 35.19
CA LEU A 110 -14.96 -27.22 33.85
C LEU A 110 -16.37 -26.94 33.32
N GLU A 111 -16.70 -25.66 33.12
CA GLU A 111 -17.99 -25.22 32.57
C GLU A 111 -17.91 -25.01 31.05
N HIS A 112 -16.72 -24.68 30.55
CA HIS A 112 -16.49 -24.25 29.16
C HIS A 112 -15.17 -24.81 28.60
N LEU A 113 -15.23 -25.52 27.48
CA LEU A 113 -14.07 -25.95 26.70
C LEU A 113 -14.03 -25.19 25.36
N VAL A 114 -12.88 -24.63 24.99
CA VAL A 114 -12.68 -23.92 23.72
C VAL A 114 -11.43 -24.46 23.03
N VAL A 115 -11.59 -25.03 21.84
CA VAL A 115 -10.49 -25.42 20.94
C VAL A 115 -10.59 -24.54 19.69
N ARG A 116 -9.69 -23.57 19.52
CA ARG A 116 -9.80 -22.56 18.46
C ARG A 116 -9.59 -23.12 17.04
N GLY A 117 -8.96 -24.28 16.91
CA GLY A 117 -8.84 -25.01 15.66
C GLY A 117 -7.87 -26.19 15.74
N GLY A 118 -7.62 -26.83 14.61
CA GLY A 118 -6.67 -27.94 14.51
C GLY A 118 -5.99 -28.07 13.14
N VAL A 119 -5.11 -29.06 13.02
CA VAL A 119 -4.41 -29.40 11.77
C VAL A 119 -4.60 -30.89 11.48
N ASP A 120 -5.71 -31.20 10.80
CA ASP A 120 -6.34 -32.53 10.77
C ASP A 120 -6.56 -33.07 12.20
N GLY A 121 -7.06 -32.19 13.08
CA GLY A 121 -7.20 -32.43 14.51
C GLY A 121 -8.27 -33.45 14.85
N SER A 122 -8.00 -34.25 15.88
CA SER A 122 -8.92 -35.20 16.48
C SER A 122 -9.16 -34.87 17.96
N PHE A 123 -10.42 -34.97 18.38
CA PHE A 123 -10.84 -34.94 19.78
C PHE A 123 -11.53 -36.26 20.12
N SER A 124 -11.17 -36.86 21.23
CA SER A 124 -11.93 -37.94 21.87
C SER A 124 -12.13 -37.57 23.32
N ASP A 125 -13.36 -37.68 23.83
CA ASP A 125 -13.63 -37.38 25.22
C ASP A 125 -13.01 -38.43 26.17
N GLY A 126 -12.81 -37.99 27.40
CA GLY A 126 -12.61 -38.87 28.55
C GLY A 126 -13.37 -38.31 29.73
N PHE A 127 -14.58 -37.79 29.51
CA PHE A 127 -15.35 -37.12 30.56
C PHE A 127 -15.83 -38.14 31.59
N VAL A 128 -16.15 -37.65 32.80
CA VAL A 128 -17.01 -38.40 33.72
C VAL A 128 -18.44 -37.93 33.55
N VAL A 129 -19.39 -38.81 33.89
CA VAL A 129 -20.86 -38.62 33.79
C VAL A 129 -21.31 -37.23 34.20
N ASP A 130 -20.90 -36.78 35.39
CA ASP A 130 -21.29 -35.51 36.00
C ASP A 130 -20.22 -34.41 35.80
N GLY A 131 -19.36 -34.54 34.78
CA GLY A 131 -18.17 -33.70 34.57
C GLY A 131 -17.88 -33.31 33.12
N ALA A 132 -18.85 -33.48 32.21
CA ALA A 132 -18.83 -32.78 30.92
C ALA A 132 -19.10 -31.27 31.14
N PRO A 133 -18.45 -30.36 30.38
CA PRO A 133 -18.70 -28.93 30.45
C PRO A 133 -20.09 -28.60 29.92
N ARG A 134 -20.64 -27.45 30.34
CA ARG A 134 -21.89 -26.93 29.80
C ARG A 134 -21.75 -26.59 28.30
N THR A 135 -20.58 -26.12 27.88
CA THR A 135 -20.28 -25.81 26.46
C THR A 135 -18.94 -26.38 26.01
N ALA A 136 -18.87 -26.90 24.79
CA ALA A 136 -17.62 -27.18 24.08
C ALA A 136 -17.63 -26.52 22.68
N TYR A 137 -16.59 -25.76 22.36
CA TYR A 137 -16.38 -25.14 21.05
C TYR A 137 -15.19 -25.77 20.32
N PHE A 138 -15.38 -26.10 19.04
CA PHE A 138 -14.33 -26.55 18.14
C PHE A 138 -14.30 -25.69 16.86
N GLY A 139 -13.15 -25.05 16.61
CA GLY A 139 -12.91 -24.24 15.42
C GLY A 139 -12.32 -25.04 14.25
N PRO A 140 -12.06 -24.37 13.11
CA PRO A 140 -11.67 -25.01 11.84
C PRO A 140 -10.46 -25.93 11.95
N GLY A 141 -10.44 -26.99 11.15
CA GLY A 141 -9.37 -27.98 11.12
C GLY A 141 -9.41 -29.01 12.27
N MET A 142 -10.38 -28.93 13.18
CA MET A 142 -10.81 -30.07 14.01
C MET A 142 -11.76 -30.94 13.18
N THR A 143 -11.29 -32.12 12.77
CA THR A 143 -11.93 -32.92 11.72
C THR A 143 -12.67 -34.16 12.22
N SER A 144 -12.34 -34.66 13.43
CA SER A 144 -13.05 -35.74 14.11
C SER A 144 -13.26 -35.40 15.58
N ILE A 145 -14.48 -35.60 16.09
CA ILE A 145 -14.91 -35.30 17.46
C ILE A 145 -15.74 -36.50 17.97
N ASP A 146 -15.21 -37.27 18.91
CA ASP A 146 -15.94 -38.40 19.53
C ASP A 146 -16.27 -38.11 21.00
N TYR A 147 -17.55 -38.28 21.37
CA TYR A 147 -18.00 -38.34 22.76
C TYR A 147 -18.39 -39.77 23.09
N THR A 148 -17.51 -40.45 23.81
CA THR A 148 -17.59 -41.85 24.27
C THR A 148 -18.19 -42.02 25.66
N ILE A 149 -18.17 -40.99 26.51
CA ILE A 149 -18.71 -41.07 27.87
C ILE A 149 -19.83 -40.04 28.11
N ALA A 150 -19.55 -38.74 28.02
CA ALA A 150 -20.49 -37.69 28.42
C ALA A 150 -20.49 -36.48 27.48
N ILE A 151 -21.68 -35.98 27.13
CA ILE A 151 -21.86 -34.93 26.11
C ILE A 151 -22.17 -33.57 26.78
N PRO A 152 -21.54 -32.46 26.35
CA PRO A 152 -21.93 -31.10 26.72
C PRO A 152 -23.36 -30.73 26.30
N SER A 153 -24.03 -29.85 27.05
CA SER A 153 -25.34 -29.30 26.65
C SER A 153 -25.26 -28.45 25.40
N VAL A 154 -24.13 -27.78 25.13
CA VAL A 154 -23.89 -27.07 23.86
C VAL A 154 -22.58 -27.53 23.24
N VAL A 155 -22.64 -27.99 21.99
CA VAL A 155 -21.46 -28.33 21.18
C VAL A 155 -21.45 -27.45 19.94
N VAL A 156 -20.38 -26.70 19.70
CA VAL A 156 -20.16 -25.95 18.45
C VAL A 156 -19.09 -26.67 17.64
N VAL A 157 -19.41 -26.99 16.38
CA VAL A 157 -18.52 -27.74 15.49
C VAL A 157 -18.13 -26.92 14.24
N PRO A 158 -16.96 -27.17 13.63
CA PRO A 158 -16.52 -26.42 12.47
C PRO A 158 -17.13 -26.94 11.17
N GLY A 159 -17.11 -26.11 10.12
CA GLY A 159 -17.72 -26.43 8.83
C GLY A 159 -16.98 -27.51 8.01
N ASP A 160 -15.72 -27.78 8.34
CA ASP A 160 -14.85 -28.79 7.73
C ASP A 160 -14.73 -30.09 8.55
N LEU A 161 -15.58 -30.25 9.57
CA LEU A 161 -15.73 -31.50 10.32
C LEU A 161 -16.11 -32.66 9.38
N ARG A 162 -15.52 -33.83 9.61
CA ARG A 162 -15.71 -35.06 8.82
C ARG A 162 -16.40 -36.15 9.62
N GLU A 163 -16.24 -36.15 10.93
CA GLU A 163 -16.75 -37.17 11.84
C GLU A 163 -17.19 -36.53 13.17
N LEU A 164 -18.41 -36.88 13.62
CA LEU A 164 -18.95 -36.56 14.94
C LEU A 164 -19.66 -37.80 15.46
N SER A 165 -19.40 -38.18 16.71
CA SER A 165 -20.06 -39.33 17.33
C SER A 165 -20.51 -39.05 18.75
N PHE A 166 -21.71 -39.54 19.06
CA PHE A 166 -22.37 -39.40 20.36
C PHE A 166 -22.65 -40.80 20.93
N THR A 167 -21.59 -41.59 21.10
CA THR A 167 -21.66 -42.96 21.65
C THR A 167 -21.79 -42.97 23.18
N GLY A 168 -21.48 -41.84 23.83
CA GLY A 168 -21.62 -41.57 25.24
C GLY A 168 -23.04 -41.81 25.78
N TRP A 169 -23.09 -42.41 26.97
CA TRP A 169 -24.33 -42.79 27.64
C TRP A 169 -24.85 -41.73 28.60
N ALA A 170 -23.98 -40.83 29.08
CA ALA A 170 -24.36 -39.66 29.87
C ALA A 170 -24.71 -38.50 28.91
N ARG A 171 -26.00 -38.34 28.61
CA ARG A 171 -26.48 -37.40 27.60
C ARG A 171 -27.44 -36.36 28.21
N PRO A 172 -27.21 -35.05 28.00
CA PRO A 172 -28.06 -34.01 28.55
C PRO A 172 -29.36 -33.89 27.75
N SER A 173 -30.45 -33.53 28.43
CA SER A 173 -31.76 -33.34 27.79
C SER A 173 -31.86 -32.05 26.96
N ASP A 174 -30.95 -31.11 27.17
CA ASP A 174 -30.89 -29.80 26.52
C ASP A 174 -29.77 -29.69 25.48
N LEU A 175 -29.30 -30.82 24.92
CA LEU A 175 -28.27 -30.87 23.88
C LEU A 175 -28.64 -29.98 22.67
N VAL A 176 -27.78 -29.02 22.33
CA VAL A 176 -27.84 -28.23 21.09
C VAL A 176 -26.49 -28.30 20.37
N VAL A 177 -26.52 -28.64 19.08
CA VAL A 177 -25.32 -28.65 18.23
C VAL A 177 -25.36 -27.48 17.25
N TYR A 178 -24.38 -26.60 17.31
CA TYR A 178 -24.23 -25.45 16.40
C TYR A 178 -23.22 -25.76 15.30
N ALA A 179 -23.61 -25.61 14.04
CA ALA A 179 -22.76 -25.88 12.88
C ALA A 179 -22.99 -24.84 11.75
N PRO A 180 -21.96 -24.44 10.96
CA PRO A 180 -22.13 -23.46 9.89
C PRO A 180 -23.14 -23.93 8.83
N GLU A 181 -24.08 -23.06 8.46
CA GLU A 181 -25.17 -23.42 7.53
C GLU A 181 -24.63 -23.83 6.15
N GLY A 182 -25.12 -24.96 5.61
CA GLY A 182 -24.71 -25.49 4.32
C GLY A 182 -23.28 -26.06 4.26
N SER A 183 -22.63 -26.30 5.41
CA SER A 183 -21.30 -26.90 5.50
C SER A 183 -21.34 -28.41 5.73
N ALA A 184 -20.24 -29.11 5.38
CA ALA A 184 -20.12 -30.55 5.62
C ALA A 184 -20.25 -30.91 7.12
N GLY A 185 -19.72 -30.05 8.01
CA GLY A 185 -19.89 -30.21 9.45
C GLY A 185 -21.34 -30.10 9.93
N ALA A 186 -22.22 -29.39 9.22
CA ALA A 186 -23.65 -29.37 9.54
C ALA A 186 -24.36 -30.66 9.10
N ASP A 187 -23.99 -31.25 7.97
CA ASP A 187 -24.51 -32.57 7.54
C ASP A 187 -24.06 -33.67 8.52
N VAL A 188 -22.77 -33.67 8.90
CA VAL A 188 -22.19 -34.58 9.91
C VAL A 188 -22.88 -34.40 11.27
N ALA A 189 -23.09 -33.15 11.72
CA ALA A 189 -23.80 -32.87 12.98
C ALA A 189 -25.23 -33.43 12.98
N ARG A 190 -25.98 -33.24 11.88
CA ARG A 190 -27.36 -33.73 11.75
C ARG A 190 -27.42 -35.26 11.72
N HIS A 191 -26.45 -35.92 11.08
CA HIS A 191 -26.33 -37.39 11.09
C HIS A 191 -26.05 -37.91 12.50
N ALA A 192 -25.05 -37.36 13.21
CA ALA A 192 -24.69 -37.80 14.56
C ALA A 192 -25.83 -37.62 15.58
N VAL A 193 -26.57 -36.51 15.50
CA VAL A 193 -27.76 -36.28 16.31
C VAL A 193 -28.85 -37.32 16.01
N ALA A 194 -29.14 -37.57 14.73
CA ALA A 194 -30.14 -38.55 14.31
C ALA A 194 -29.79 -39.99 14.74
N ASP A 195 -28.54 -40.39 14.58
CA ASP A 195 -28.04 -41.72 14.97
C ASP A 195 -28.06 -41.92 16.49
N SER A 196 -27.94 -40.84 17.27
CA SER A 196 -28.13 -40.87 18.72
C SER A 196 -29.60 -41.08 19.15
N GLY A 197 -30.55 -41.00 18.21
CA GLY A 197 -31.99 -41.13 18.43
C GLY A 197 -32.72 -39.81 18.70
N LEU A 198 -32.12 -38.66 18.35
CA LEU A 198 -32.68 -37.33 18.55
C LEU A 198 -33.15 -36.70 17.23
N ASP A 199 -34.07 -35.73 17.30
CA ASP A 199 -34.52 -34.99 16.12
C ASP A 199 -33.47 -33.93 15.70
N ALA A 200 -32.87 -34.12 14.53
CA ALA A 200 -31.86 -33.21 13.98
C ALA A 200 -32.37 -31.78 13.74
N ASP A 201 -33.68 -31.58 13.48
CA ASP A 201 -34.26 -30.23 13.36
C ASP A 201 -34.56 -29.60 14.73
N ALA A 202 -34.90 -30.41 15.74
CA ALA A 202 -35.04 -29.94 17.11
C ALA A 202 -33.69 -29.56 17.75
N HIS A 203 -32.61 -30.28 17.46
CA HIS A 203 -31.33 -30.18 18.19
C HIS A 203 -30.16 -29.53 17.42
N VAL A 204 -30.18 -29.42 16.09
CA VAL A 204 -29.11 -28.71 15.34
C VAL A 204 -29.51 -27.26 15.01
N ARG A 205 -28.55 -26.34 15.10
CA ARG A 205 -28.72 -24.89 14.86
C ARG A 205 -27.64 -24.35 13.92
N PRO A 206 -27.97 -23.34 13.08
CA PRO A 206 -26.98 -22.66 12.26
C PRO A 206 -26.01 -21.86 13.13
N TYR A 207 -24.71 -21.89 12.79
CA TYR A 207 -23.66 -21.13 13.46
C TYR A 207 -23.08 -20.05 12.54
N THR A 208 -23.02 -18.82 13.04
CA THR A 208 -22.25 -17.72 12.46
C THR A 208 -21.01 -17.50 13.31
N PRO A 209 -19.78 -17.52 12.76
CA PRO A 209 -18.55 -17.30 13.53
C PRO A 209 -18.58 -16.02 14.37
N LEU A 210 -18.09 -16.09 15.61
CA LEU A 210 -17.97 -14.93 16.49
C LEU A 210 -16.98 -13.91 15.88
N SER A 211 -17.42 -12.66 15.82
CA SER A 211 -16.67 -11.53 15.30
C SER A 211 -16.78 -10.34 16.25
N ALA A 212 -15.73 -9.53 16.26
CA ALA A 212 -15.63 -8.30 17.04
C ALA A 212 -15.43 -7.11 16.11
N THR A 213 -16.02 -5.98 16.47
CA THR A 213 -15.73 -4.67 15.89
C THR A 213 -15.42 -3.69 17.01
N LEU A 214 -14.60 -2.69 16.72
CA LEU A 214 -14.20 -1.64 17.65
C LEU A 214 -14.12 -0.31 16.91
N THR A 215 -14.79 0.70 17.44
CA THR A 215 -14.63 2.10 17.05
C THR A 215 -14.27 2.93 18.28
N ALA A 216 -13.58 4.06 18.07
CA ALA A 216 -13.41 5.05 19.11
C ALA A 216 -13.61 6.46 18.51
N THR A 217 -14.25 7.34 19.28
CA THR A 217 -14.49 8.74 18.92
C THR A 217 -13.80 9.65 19.92
N GLN A 218 -13.08 10.65 19.43
CA GLN A 218 -12.41 11.63 20.28
C GLN A 218 -13.42 12.55 20.97
N GLY A 219 -13.29 12.68 22.28
CA GLY A 219 -14.03 13.61 23.14
C GLY A 219 -13.09 14.61 23.81
N ASP A 220 -13.58 15.27 24.85
CA ASP A 220 -12.86 16.35 25.52
C ASP A 220 -11.53 15.90 26.16
N ALA A 221 -10.57 16.83 26.20
CA ALA A 221 -9.27 16.71 26.87
C ALA A 221 -8.41 15.49 26.46
N GLY A 222 -8.62 14.93 25.26
CA GLY A 222 -7.89 13.75 24.78
C GLY A 222 -8.47 12.40 25.24
N THR A 223 -9.68 12.41 25.80
CA THR A 223 -10.43 11.20 26.11
C THR A 223 -10.98 10.59 24.81
N LEU A 224 -10.90 9.27 24.66
CA LEU A 224 -11.53 8.50 23.59
C LEU A 224 -12.73 7.75 24.16
N ARG A 225 -13.91 7.94 23.56
CA ARG A 225 -15.06 7.07 23.82
C ARG A 225 -14.97 5.87 22.90
N ALA A 226 -14.57 4.73 23.44
CA ALA A 226 -14.53 3.46 22.74
C ALA A 226 -15.89 2.76 22.76
N THR A 227 -16.25 2.11 21.66
CA THR A 227 -17.44 1.26 21.51
C THR A 227 -17.05 -0.02 20.79
N ALA A 228 -17.23 -1.16 21.44
CA ALA A 228 -17.11 -2.47 20.83
C ALA A 228 -18.49 -3.00 20.42
N ALA A 229 -18.55 -3.93 19.48
CA ALA A 229 -19.77 -4.68 19.19
C ALA A 229 -19.45 -6.11 18.74
N GLY A 230 -20.16 -7.07 19.33
CA GLY A 230 -20.13 -8.48 18.98
C GLY A 230 -21.18 -8.86 17.93
N ALA A 231 -20.81 -9.77 17.02
CA ALA A 231 -21.73 -10.40 16.08
C ALA A 231 -21.35 -11.86 15.82
N GLY A 232 -22.34 -12.76 15.74
CA GLY A 232 -22.12 -14.21 15.66
C GLY A 232 -21.81 -14.84 17.02
N GLY A 233 -21.22 -16.03 17.02
CA GLY A 233 -21.05 -16.82 18.25
C GLY A 233 -22.34 -17.49 18.70
N VAL A 234 -22.34 -18.00 19.93
CA VAL A 234 -23.51 -18.57 20.60
C VAL A 234 -23.82 -17.77 21.87
N LEU A 235 -25.06 -17.27 21.97
CA LEU A 235 -25.56 -16.53 23.13
C LEU A 235 -26.57 -17.32 23.98
N GLU A 236 -27.21 -18.34 23.42
CA GLU A 236 -28.18 -19.19 24.12
C GLU A 236 -27.49 -20.47 24.61
N VAL A 237 -27.59 -20.77 25.90
CA VAL A 237 -27.06 -22.01 26.49
C VAL A 237 -28.08 -22.51 27.51
N SER A 238 -28.51 -23.77 27.40
CA SER A 238 -29.53 -24.37 28.29
C SER A 238 -30.86 -23.59 28.34
N GLY A 239 -31.21 -22.90 27.24
CA GLY A 239 -32.40 -22.04 27.14
C GLY A 239 -32.24 -20.63 27.74
N GLU A 240 -31.06 -20.27 28.24
CA GLU A 240 -30.77 -18.93 28.76
C GLU A 240 -29.94 -18.09 27.78
N THR A 241 -30.50 -16.98 27.31
CA THR A 241 -29.78 -15.98 26.52
C THR A 241 -28.88 -15.14 27.42
N GLN A 242 -27.57 -15.28 27.26
CA GLN A 242 -26.55 -14.45 27.89
C GLN A 242 -26.14 -13.29 26.95
N PRO A 243 -25.72 -12.12 27.47
CA PRO A 243 -25.12 -11.07 26.65
C PRO A 243 -23.70 -11.45 26.21
N TYR A 244 -23.13 -10.72 25.25
CA TYR A 244 -21.68 -10.73 25.05
C TYR A 244 -20.97 -10.12 26.27
N GLU A 245 -19.79 -10.64 26.61
CA GLU A 245 -18.85 -9.98 27.52
C GLU A 245 -17.80 -9.22 26.70
N TYR A 246 -17.40 -8.03 27.17
CA TYR A 246 -16.41 -7.17 26.54
C TYR A 246 -15.22 -6.93 27.47
N ARG A 247 -14.01 -7.04 26.94
CA ARG A 247 -12.75 -6.63 27.60
C ARG A 247 -12.02 -5.62 26.75
N PHE A 248 -11.66 -4.48 27.32
CA PHE A 248 -10.86 -3.44 26.67
C PHE A 248 -9.45 -3.42 27.25
N THR A 249 -8.43 -3.42 26.40
CA THR A 249 -7.02 -3.28 26.81
C THR A 249 -6.29 -2.30 25.92
N GLN A 250 -5.31 -1.57 26.46
CA GLN A 250 -4.29 -0.93 25.62
C GLN A 250 -3.07 -1.83 25.50
N VAL A 251 -2.43 -1.80 24.34
CA VAL A 251 -1.13 -2.42 24.07
C VAL A 251 -0.15 -1.28 23.77
N ALA A 252 0.80 -1.04 24.67
CA ALA A 252 1.83 -0.02 24.48
C ALA A 252 2.85 -0.43 23.41
N ALA A 253 3.67 0.53 22.94
CA ALA A 253 4.62 0.32 21.86
C ALA A 253 5.77 -0.68 22.17
N ASP A 254 5.96 -1.04 23.45
CA ASP A 254 6.85 -2.11 23.92
C ASP A 254 6.17 -3.49 24.00
N GLY A 255 4.88 -3.57 23.64
CA GLY A 255 4.04 -4.76 23.74
C GLY A 255 3.36 -4.96 25.09
N ALA A 256 3.61 -4.09 26.09
CA ALA A 256 2.99 -4.20 27.41
C ALA A 256 1.47 -3.99 27.32
N ARG A 257 0.70 -4.92 27.87
CA ARG A 257 -0.78 -4.88 27.86
C ARG A 257 -1.30 -4.35 29.20
N THR A 258 -2.26 -3.43 29.16
CA THR A 258 -3.00 -2.94 30.34
C THR A 258 -4.48 -3.13 30.13
N ILE A 259 -5.16 -3.86 31.02
CA ILE A 259 -6.62 -3.97 31.01
C ILE A 259 -7.20 -2.62 31.46
N LEU A 260 -8.05 -2.04 30.62
CA LEU A 260 -8.78 -0.78 30.86
C LEU A 260 -10.17 -1.06 31.44
N ARG A 261 -10.82 -2.13 30.93
CA ARG A 261 -12.04 -2.74 31.48
C ARG A 261 -11.93 -4.25 31.27
N ASP A 262 -12.07 -5.04 32.33
CA ASP A 262 -12.15 -6.50 32.21
C ASP A 262 -13.60 -6.95 31.98
N TRP A 263 -13.80 -8.22 31.60
CA TRP A 263 -15.05 -8.81 31.12
C TRP A 263 -16.34 -8.30 31.80
N ASP A 264 -17.15 -7.56 31.04
CA ASP A 264 -18.43 -6.98 31.46
C ASP A 264 -19.39 -6.86 30.26
N ALA A 265 -20.70 -6.78 30.49
CA ALA A 265 -21.72 -6.71 29.42
C ALA A 265 -21.83 -5.32 28.77
N GLU A 266 -21.24 -4.29 29.36
CA GLU A 266 -21.24 -2.91 28.86
C GLU A 266 -20.25 -2.74 27.70
N ALA A 267 -20.79 -2.43 26.52
CA ALA A 267 -20.06 -2.37 25.24
C ALA A 267 -19.26 -1.06 25.03
N THR A 268 -19.31 -0.10 25.96
CA THR A 268 -18.59 1.18 25.86
C THR A 268 -17.61 1.44 27.00
N THR A 269 -16.58 2.23 26.75
CA THR A 269 -15.66 2.73 27.79
C THR A 269 -15.01 4.04 27.36
N ASP A 270 -14.87 4.99 28.29
CA ASP A 270 -14.18 6.26 28.06
C ASP A 270 -12.74 6.12 28.59
N VAL A 271 -11.73 6.27 27.73
CA VAL A 271 -10.32 5.93 28.02
C VAL A 271 -9.34 7.00 27.53
N VAL A 272 -8.19 7.12 28.19
CA VAL A 272 -7.05 7.90 27.70
C VAL A 272 -5.91 6.92 27.44
N LEU A 273 -5.45 6.84 26.18
CA LEU A 273 -4.37 5.94 25.78
C LEU A 273 -3.00 6.53 26.09
N ALA A 274 -2.04 5.66 26.39
CA ALA A 274 -0.62 6.05 26.37
C ALA A 274 -0.19 6.43 24.93
N PRO A 275 0.73 7.39 24.74
CA PRO A 275 1.20 7.80 23.41
C PRO A 275 1.73 6.61 22.58
N GLY A 276 1.17 6.42 21.39
CA GLY A 276 1.53 5.31 20.50
C GLY A 276 0.99 3.93 20.92
N ALA A 277 0.08 3.86 21.91
CA ALA A 277 -0.58 2.60 22.26
C ALA A 277 -1.74 2.27 21.31
N VAL A 278 -1.93 0.98 21.05
CA VAL A 278 -3.07 0.42 20.31
C VAL A 278 -4.18 0.12 21.31
N LEU A 279 -5.41 0.57 21.05
CA LEU A 279 -6.59 0.10 21.78
C LEU A 279 -7.03 -1.23 21.20
N THR A 280 -7.38 -2.20 22.06
CA THR A 280 -8.00 -3.45 21.63
C THR A 280 -9.26 -3.71 22.45
N ALA A 281 -10.24 -4.34 21.82
CA ALA A 281 -11.42 -4.88 22.47
C ALA A 281 -11.54 -6.36 22.12
N GLU A 282 -11.78 -7.20 23.11
CA GLU A 282 -12.17 -8.58 22.93
C GLU A 282 -13.66 -8.71 23.26
N VAL A 283 -14.40 -9.32 22.34
CA VAL A 283 -15.79 -9.75 22.52
C VAL A 283 -15.75 -11.23 22.86
N ARG A 284 -16.59 -11.67 23.80
CA ARG A 284 -16.76 -13.08 24.17
C ARG A 284 -18.24 -13.47 24.17
N ASP A 285 -18.51 -14.70 23.77
CA ASP A 285 -19.86 -15.29 23.76
C ASP A 285 -20.12 -16.25 24.94
N ALA A 286 -21.30 -16.87 24.99
CA ALA A 286 -21.73 -17.74 26.07
C ALA A 286 -20.98 -19.08 26.14
N THR A 287 -20.17 -19.43 25.13
CA THR A 287 -19.25 -20.58 25.16
C THR A 287 -17.86 -20.22 25.70
N ARG A 288 -17.64 -18.94 26.02
CA ARG A 288 -16.37 -18.30 26.40
C ARG A 288 -15.34 -18.13 25.28
N LEU A 289 -15.65 -18.57 24.05
CA LEU A 289 -14.92 -18.17 22.85
C LEU A 289 -14.80 -16.64 22.79
N SER A 290 -13.62 -16.12 22.45
CA SER A 290 -13.44 -14.68 22.20
C SER A 290 -12.95 -14.36 20.79
N ALA A 291 -13.35 -13.20 20.28
CA ALA A 291 -12.85 -12.57 19.06
C ALA A 291 -12.29 -11.18 19.40
N GLY A 292 -11.18 -10.79 18.78
CA GLY A 292 -10.50 -9.52 19.03
C GLY A 292 -10.66 -8.51 17.90
N ALA A 293 -10.78 -7.23 18.25
CA ALA A 293 -10.69 -6.09 17.35
C ALA A 293 -9.67 -5.07 17.89
N SER A 294 -9.00 -4.36 17.00
CA SER A 294 -7.99 -3.35 17.33
C SER A 294 -8.31 -2.01 16.67
N TRP A 295 -8.10 -0.93 17.42
CA TRP A 295 -8.19 0.45 16.95
C TRP A 295 -6.88 1.16 17.24
N THR A 296 -6.30 1.77 16.22
CA THR A 296 -5.19 2.71 16.31
C THR A 296 -5.72 4.10 16.03
N ASP A 297 -5.23 5.11 16.76
CA ASP A 297 -5.50 6.49 16.38
C ASP A 297 -4.95 6.75 14.98
N ALA A 298 -5.75 7.33 14.11
CA ALA A 298 -5.39 7.53 12.72
C ALA A 298 -4.39 8.68 12.64
N ALA A 299 -3.15 8.41 12.22
CA ALA A 299 -2.13 9.44 12.11
C ALA A 299 -2.59 10.54 11.14
N ALA A 300 -2.85 11.75 11.65
CA ALA A 300 -3.11 12.92 10.82
C ALA A 300 -1.92 13.19 9.87
N PRO A 301 -2.14 13.82 8.70
CA PRO A 301 -1.07 14.00 7.73
C PRO A 301 0.05 14.88 8.30
N VAL A 302 1.29 14.52 8.02
CA VAL A 302 2.50 15.31 8.34
C VAL A 302 3.32 15.41 7.06
N VAL A 303 3.60 16.64 6.61
CA VAL A 303 4.39 16.86 5.40
C VAL A 303 5.83 16.39 5.63
N VAL A 304 6.32 15.54 4.73
CA VAL A 304 7.68 14.97 4.74
C VAL A 304 8.51 15.41 3.53
N THR A 305 7.88 16.05 2.54
CA THR A 305 8.57 16.69 1.40
C THR A 305 7.75 17.89 0.94
N ASP A 306 8.34 19.07 1.06
CA ASP A 306 7.79 20.32 0.52
C ASP A 306 8.17 20.50 -0.96
N PRO A 307 7.35 21.21 -1.76
CA PRO A 307 7.73 21.60 -3.10
C PRO A 307 8.80 22.71 -3.08
N THR A 308 9.70 22.69 -4.06
CA THR A 308 10.77 23.69 -4.22
C THR A 308 10.43 24.72 -5.29
N ASP A 309 10.92 25.96 -5.14
CA ASP A 309 10.87 26.99 -6.19
C ASP A 309 11.42 26.46 -7.53
N LEU A 310 10.81 26.88 -8.64
CA LEU A 310 11.12 26.38 -9.99
C LEU A 310 11.22 27.52 -10.99
N SER A 311 12.32 27.55 -11.76
CA SER A 311 12.53 28.50 -12.86
C SER A 311 12.47 27.79 -14.22
N ILE A 312 11.64 28.28 -15.14
CA ILE A 312 11.47 27.75 -16.50
C ILE A 312 11.36 28.86 -17.55
N VAL A 313 11.48 28.47 -18.82
CA VAL A 313 11.21 29.32 -19.98
C VAL A 313 9.74 29.18 -20.39
N ALA A 314 9.08 30.27 -20.76
CA ALA A 314 7.69 30.26 -21.21
C ALA A 314 7.47 29.26 -22.37
N GLY A 315 6.37 28.51 -22.29
CA GLY A 315 6.06 27.37 -23.17
C GLY A 315 6.62 26.03 -22.69
N SER A 316 7.42 25.98 -21.62
CA SER A 316 7.88 24.73 -20.99
C SER A 316 6.86 24.20 -19.97
N ASP A 317 6.92 22.90 -19.68
CA ASP A 317 6.17 22.30 -18.57
C ASP A 317 6.84 22.63 -17.21
N ALA A 318 6.03 22.96 -16.20
CA ALA A 318 6.46 23.01 -14.81
C ALA A 318 5.97 21.77 -14.03
N ARG A 319 6.74 21.34 -13.02
CA ARG A 319 6.38 20.23 -12.13
C ARG A 319 6.75 20.55 -10.69
N PHE A 320 5.79 20.44 -9.78
CA PHE A 320 6.00 20.54 -8.33
C PHE A 320 5.65 19.22 -7.67
N THR A 321 6.49 18.75 -6.75
CA THR A 321 6.32 17.48 -6.03
C THR A 321 6.19 17.75 -4.55
N ALA A 322 5.25 17.09 -3.86
CA ALA A 322 5.12 17.15 -2.41
C ALA A 322 4.69 15.80 -1.85
N ALA A 323 5.00 15.52 -0.59
CA ALA A 323 4.60 14.28 0.07
C ALA A 323 4.30 14.49 1.56
N ALA A 324 3.35 13.71 2.08
CA ALA A 324 3.06 13.59 3.50
C ALA A 324 3.03 12.12 3.93
N ALA A 325 3.31 11.88 5.21
CA ALA A 325 3.07 10.61 5.89
C ALA A 325 1.80 10.74 6.76
N GLY A 326 1.06 9.65 6.95
CA GLY A 326 -0.20 9.63 7.71
C GLY A 326 -0.97 8.34 7.45
N ALA A 327 -2.15 8.21 8.06
CA ALA A 327 -3.05 7.08 7.81
C ALA A 327 -3.79 7.21 6.48
N ASP A 328 -4.08 6.08 5.84
CA ASP A 328 -4.88 5.99 4.62
C ASP A 328 -6.40 5.88 4.91
N PRO A 329 -7.27 6.25 3.94
CA PRO A 329 -6.94 6.81 2.63
C PRO A 329 -6.53 8.29 2.74
N MET A 330 -5.33 8.62 2.25
CA MET A 330 -4.89 10.00 2.13
C MET A 330 -5.35 10.61 0.79
N THR A 331 -5.80 11.86 0.82
CA THR A 331 -6.01 12.68 -0.37
C THR A 331 -5.04 13.86 -0.37
N VAL A 332 -4.73 14.38 -1.56
CA VAL A 332 -4.02 15.65 -1.73
C VAL A 332 -4.84 16.55 -2.66
N GLN A 333 -4.80 17.86 -2.40
CA GLN A 333 -5.32 18.91 -3.28
C GLN A 333 -4.26 19.99 -3.39
N TRP A 334 -3.79 20.26 -4.60
CA TRP A 334 -2.88 21.39 -4.84
C TRP A 334 -3.65 22.71 -4.85
N GLN A 335 -3.01 23.75 -4.32
CA GLN A 335 -3.53 25.11 -4.33
C GLN A 335 -2.53 26.06 -4.94
N SER A 336 -3.02 27.09 -5.63
CA SER A 336 -2.23 28.20 -6.16
C SER A 336 -2.63 29.55 -5.55
N ARG A 337 -1.71 30.52 -5.56
CA ARG A 337 -1.99 31.95 -5.34
C ARG A 337 -1.08 32.81 -6.20
N ASP A 338 -1.59 33.93 -6.70
CA ASP A 338 -0.80 34.88 -7.48
C ASP A 338 -0.26 35.98 -6.55
N GLY A 339 1.06 36.13 -6.45
CA GLY A 339 1.73 37.34 -5.92
C GLY A 339 1.28 37.88 -4.54
N GLY A 340 0.69 37.06 -3.67
CA GLY A 340 0.13 37.48 -2.37
C GLY A 340 -1.40 37.38 -2.24
N GLY A 341 -2.10 36.87 -3.26
CA GLY A 341 -3.54 36.61 -3.23
C GLY A 341 -3.98 35.47 -2.30
N GLN A 342 -5.30 35.28 -2.22
CA GLN A 342 -5.94 34.12 -1.57
C GLN A 342 -5.56 32.81 -2.28
N TRP A 343 -5.34 31.74 -1.50
CA TRP A 343 -5.15 30.39 -2.03
C TRP A 343 -6.44 29.86 -2.67
N ARG A 344 -6.30 29.16 -3.80
CA ARG A 344 -7.41 28.54 -4.55
C ARG A 344 -7.01 27.14 -5.00
N ASP A 345 -7.96 26.21 -5.03
CA ASP A 345 -7.70 24.84 -5.47
C ASP A 345 -7.42 24.78 -6.98
N VAL A 346 -6.36 24.07 -7.35
CA VAL A 346 -6.04 23.75 -8.75
C VAL A 346 -6.91 22.56 -9.16
N ALA A 347 -7.90 22.81 -10.03
CA ALA A 347 -8.93 21.83 -10.37
C ALA A 347 -8.34 20.53 -10.93
N GLY A 348 -8.68 19.40 -10.30
CA GLY A 348 -8.21 18.06 -10.70
C GLY A 348 -6.78 17.70 -10.29
N ALA A 349 -6.04 18.61 -9.65
CA ALA A 349 -4.67 18.33 -9.18
C ALA A 349 -4.69 17.59 -7.84
N THR A 350 -4.97 16.28 -7.90
CA THR A 350 -5.08 15.37 -6.74
C THR A 350 -3.97 14.32 -6.65
N ASP A 351 -2.88 14.50 -7.39
CA ASP A 351 -1.69 13.65 -7.35
C ASP A 351 -0.56 14.28 -6.51
N ALA A 352 0.38 13.48 -6.03
CA ALA A 352 1.58 13.95 -5.32
C ALA A 352 2.54 14.82 -6.19
N THR A 353 2.29 14.89 -7.51
CA THR A 353 2.98 15.78 -8.45
C THR A 353 1.97 16.66 -9.18
N LEU A 354 2.04 17.97 -8.99
CA LEU A 354 1.37 18.94 -9.84
C LEU A 354 2.17 19.12 -11.13
N ALA A 355 1.60 18.75 -12.27
CA ALA A 355 2.12 19.07 -13.59
C ALA A 355 1.34 20.23 -14.22
N LEU A 356 2.05 21.23 -14.73
CA LEU A 356 1.51 22.41 -15.40
C LEU A 356 2.09 22.46 -16.83
N PRO A 357 1.35 22.03 -17.86
CA PRO A 357 1.87 21.97 -19.21
C PRO A 357 1.98 23.35 -19.86
N ALA A 358 3.00 23.55 -20.70
CA ALA A 358 3.17 24.71 -21.58
C ALA A 358 2.93 26.09 -20.90
N VAL A 359 3.60 26.35 -19.78
CA VAL A 359 3.33 27.49 -18.89
C VAL A 359 3.57 28.84 -19.58
N ALA A 360 2.58 29.73 -19.52
CA ALA A 360 2.67 31.09 -20.02
C ALA A 360 3.45 32.03 -19.08
N LEU A 361 4.08 33.07 -19.64
CA LEU A 361 4.86 34.07 -18.89
C LEU A 361 4.07 34.76 -17.77
N SER A 362 2.74 34.88 -17.92
CA SER A 362 1.83 35.46 -16.92
C SER A 362 1.67 34.65 -15.63
N ALA A 363 2.18 33.41 -15.56
CA ALA A 363 2.20 32.61 -14.33
C ALA A 363 3.49 32.81 -13.50
N SER A 364 4.38 33.72 -13.92
CA SER A 364 5.57 34.09 -13.15
C SER A 364 5.16 34.83 -11.87
N GLY A 365 5.59 34.32 -10.72
CA GLY A 365 5.18 34.80 -9.40
C GLY A 365 3.93 34.13 -8.83
N THR A 366 3.30 33.19 -9.54
CA THR A 366 2.31 32.28 -8.95
C THR A 366 3.02 31.30 -8.03
N GLN A 367 2.47 31.10 -6.84
CA GLN A 367 2.97 30.17 -5.83
C GLN A 367 2.03 28.97 -5.66
N TYR A 368 2.59 27.81 -5.37
CA TYR A 368 1.90 26.53 -5.29
C TYR A 368 2.20 25.81 -3.97
N ARG A 369 1.20 25.14 -3.40
CA ARG A 369 1.34 24.28 -2.20
C ARG A 369 0.42 23.06 -2.32
N ALA A 370 0.75 21.99 -1.62
CA ALA A 370 -0.11 20.83 -1.46
C ALA A 370 -0.82 20.87 -0.10
N VAL A 371 -2.11 20.52 -0.08
CA VAL A 371 -2.87 20.25 1.15
C VAL A 371 -3.20 18.76 1.18
N PHE A 372 -2.63 18.05 2.15
CA PHE A 372 -2.86 16.63 2.39
C PHE A 372 -3.93 16.45 3.45
N SER A 373 -4.88 15.54 3.25
CA SER A 373 -6.01 15.30 4.15
C SER A 373 -6.26 13.80 4.33
N ASN A 374 -6.72 13.41 5.52
CA ASN A 374 -7.31 12.09 5.78
C ASN A 374 -8.41 12.21 6.86
N ALA A 375 -8.93 11.09 7.36
CA ALA A 375 -10.00 11.08 8.36
C ALA A 375 -9.64 11.71 9.71
N ALA A 376 -8.36 11.89 10.03
CA ALA A 376 -7.88 12.46 11.29
C ALA A 376 -7.47 13.94 11.20
N GLY A 377 -7.35 14.50 10.00
CA GLY A 377 -7.01 15.91 9.84
C GLY A 377 -6.37 16.25 8.50
N HIS A 378 -5.64 17.36 8.49
CA HIS A 378 -4.99 17.88 7.30
C HIS A 378 -3.65 18.55 7.65
N ALA A 379 -2.71 18.53 6.71
CA ALA A 379 -1.48 19.32 6.76
C ALA A 379 -1.21 19.98 5.41
N THR A 380 -0.47 21.08 5.45
CA THR A 380 -0.23 21.94 4.30
C THR A 380 1.27 22.15 4.13
N SER A 381 1.77 21.96 2.91
CA SER A 381 3.19 22.17 2.60
C SER A 381 3.58 23.65 2.67
N ALA A 382 4.88 23.90 2.74
CA ALA A 382 5.46 25.16 2.31
C ALA A 382 5.04 25.49 0.85
N ALA A 383 5.17 26.77 0.50
CA ALA A 383 4.80 27.28 -0.81
C ALA A 383 6.03 27.41 -1.71
N ALA A 384 6.00 26.76 -2.87
CA ALA A 384 6.96 26.93 -3.94
C ALA A 384 6.52 28.06 -4.89
N THR A 385 7.48 28.75 -5.49
CA THR A 385 7.30 29.88 -6.40
C THR A 385 7.68 29.46 -7.82
N LEU A 386 6.79 29.74 -8.79
CA LEU A 386 7.07 29.54 -10.20
C LEU A 386 7.65 30.83 -10.80
N THR A 387 8.87 30.78 -11.30
CA THR A 387 9.48 31.86 -12.08
C THR A 387 9.48 31.46 -13.55
N VAL A 388 8.68 32.15 -14.34
CA VAL A 388 8.68 32.00 -15.80
C VAL A 388 9.47 33.15 -16.40
N THR A 389 10.44 32.81 -17.24
CA THR A 389 11.23 33.76 -18.05
C THR A 389 10.71 33.74 -19.50
N ALA A 390 10.82 34.86 -20.21
CA ALA A 390 10.41 34.90 -21.61
C ALA A 390 11.27 33.94 -22.45
N SER A 391 10.63 33.20 -23.35
CA SER A 391 11.33 32.54 -24.45
C SER A 391 12.05 33.61 -25.28
N GLY A 392 13.34 33.42 -25.56
CA GLY A 392 14.18 34.40 -26.27
C GLY A 392 13.83 34.54 -27.75
N THR A 393 12.64 35.07 -28.06
CA THR A 393 12.35 35.67 -29.36
C THR A 393 13.06 37.01 -29.45
N ASP A 394 13.84 37.21 -30.51
CA ASP A 394 14.47 38.48 -30.86
C ASP A 394 13.47 39.65 -30.83
N PRO A 395 13.64 40.63 -29.91
CA PRO A 395 12.88 41.86 -29.92
C PRO A 395 13.62 42.90 -30.77
N GLY A 396 13.49 42.77 -32.09
CA GLY A 396 13.81 43.89 -32.99
C GLY A 396 13.06 45.14 -32.53
N THR A 397 13.81 46.23 -32.29
CA THR A 397 13.34 47.55 -31.82
C THR A 397 12.70 47.60 -30.40
N ASP A 398 13.54 47.72 -29.36
CA ASP A 398 13.72 48.99 -28.57
C ASP A 398 14.33 48.76 -27.16
N PRO A 399 15.66 48.97 -26.94
CA PRO A 399 16.33 48.71 -25.66
C PRO A 399 16.40 49.93 -24.69
N GLY A 400 15.27 50.25 -24.04
CA GLY A 400 15.23 50.63 -22.61
C GLY A 400 15.84 51.96 -22.12
N THR A 401 15.24 52.52 -21.07
CA THR A 401 15.75 53.71 -20.36
C THR A 401 16.84 53.35 -19.32
N ASP A 402 18.09 53.24 -19.78
CA ASP A 402 19.38 53.48 -19.07
C ASP A 402 19.65 52.69 -17.76
N PRO A 403 20.77 51.94 -17.63
CA PRO A 403 22.12 52.44 -17.88
C PRO A 403 22.87 51.72 -19.02
N GLY A 404 23.40 52.50 -19.97
CA GLY A 404 23.92 51.98 -21.23
C GLY A 404 25.18 51.09 -21.19
N SER A 405 25.08 49.91 -21.80
CA SER A 405 25.88 49.61 -23.00
C SER A 405 25.10 48.72 -23.95
N ASP A 406 24.13 49.31 -24.68
CA ASP A 406 23.41 48.62 -25.76
C ASP A 406 24.36 48.37 -26.95
N PRO A 407 24.53 47.11 -27.42
CA PRO A 407 25.33 46.79 -28.59
C PRO A 407 24.92 47.52 -29.88
N SER A 408 23.66 47.95 -30.01
CA SER A 408 23.19 48.70 -31.20
C SER A 408 23.81 50.10 -31.32
N THR A 409 24.30 50.65 -30.20
CA THR A 409 24.86 52.02 -30.12
C THR A 409 26.37 52.10 -30.41
N TRP A 410 27.08 50.97 -30.42
CA TRP A 410 28.53 51.00 -30.64
C TRP A 410 28.84 51.16 -32.14
N PRO A 411 29.74 52.09 -32.53
CA PRO A 411 30.09 52.26 -33.93
C PRO A 411 30.64 50.96 -34.51
N ALA A 412 30.31 50.68 -35.77
CA ALA A 412 30.93 49.59 -36.51
C ALA A 412 32.48 49.75 -36.46
N PRO A 413 33.23 48.69 -36.12
CA PRO A 413 34.69 48.78 -36.11
C PRO A 413 35.19 49.04 -37.53
N PRO A 414 36.28 49.80 -37.72
CA PRO A 414 36.79 50.11 -39.06
C PRO A 414 37.12 48.84 -39.83
N ALA A 415 36.59 48.73 -41.06
CA ALA A 415 36.84 47.59 -41.93
C ALA A 415 38.34 47.41 -42.17
N ALA A 416 38.92 46.35 -41.62
CA ALA A 416 40.32 46.02 -41.82
C ALA A 416 40.58 45.62 -43.28
N GLN A 417 41.73 46.02 -43.83
CA GLN A 417 42.23 45.42 -45.08
C GLN A 417 42.57 43.96 -44.79
N LEU A 418 41.89 43.01 -45.44
CA LEU A 418 42.09 41.59 -45.19
C LEU A 418 43.12 41.00 -46.16
N ASP A 419 44.23 40.51 -45.62
CA ASP A 419 45.29 39.82 -46.35
C ASP A 419 45.68 38.51 -45.63
N ASP A 420 46.50 37.69 -46.29
CA ASP A 420 46.86 36.37 -45.76
C ASP A 420 47.83 36.46 -44.56
N GLY A 421 48.49 37.61 -44.35
CA GLY A 421 49.29 37.92 -43.17
C GLY A 421 48.46 38.31 -41.93
N ASN A 422 47.17 38.62 -42.10
CA ASN A 422 46.26 38.99 -41.01
C ASN A 422 45.04 38.06 -40.86
N ARG A 423 45.06 36.90 -41.52
CA ARG A 423 44.01 35.86 -41.44
C ARG A 423 43.80 35.32 -40.02
N GLY A 424 44.88 35.06 -39.28
CA GLY A 424 44.84 34.54 -37.92
C GLY A 424 44.40 33.06 -37.83
N ASP A 425 44.81 32.38 -36.75
CA ASP A 425 44.56 30.93 -36.55
C ASP A 425 43.14 30.65 -36.00
N LEU A 426 42.11 31.21 -36.65
CA LEU A 426 40.72 31.03 -36.26
C LEU A 426 40.21 29.64 -36.65
N GLN A 427 39.80 28.83 -35.67
CA GLN A 427 39.12 27.56 -35.93
C GLN A 427 37.61 27.77 -36.10
N TRP A 428 37.00 27.10 -37.08
CA TRP A 428 35.58 27.22 -37.35
C TRP A 428 34.97 25.94 -37.92
N THR A 429 33.65 25.79 -37.75
CA THR A 429 32.84 24.72 -38.32
C THR A 429 31.55 25.30 -38.90
N LEU A 430 31.19 24.88 -40.12
CA LEU A 430 29.95 25.28 -40.79
C LEU A 430 28.87 24.21 -40.60
N ASP A 431 27.74 24.59 -40.00
CA ASP A 431 26.57 23.72 -39.82
C ASP A 431 25.28 24.48 -40.18
N GLY A 432 24.41 23.89 -40.99
CA GLY A 432 23.15 24.52 -41.43
C GLY A 432 23.30 25.90 -42.10
N GLY A 433 24.47 26.25 -42.64
CA GLY A 433 24.77 27.59 -43.16
C GLY A 433 25.28 28.60 -42.12
N THR A 434 25.41 28.18 -40.85
CA THR A 434 25.93 28.97 -39.72
C THR A 434 27.36 28.56 -39.37
N TYR A 435 28.25 29.53 -39.31
CA TYR A 435 29.65 29.37 -38.90
C TYR A 435 29.74 29.49 -37.37
N ARG A 436 30.11 28.40 -36.70
CA ARG A 436 30.59 28.44 -35.31
C ARG A 436 32.09 28.71 -35.34
N VAL A 437 32.52 29.84 -34.80
CA VAL A 437 33.91 30.32 -34.88
C VAL A 437 34.50 30.44 -33.48
N VAL A 438 35.68 29.88 -33.27
CA VAL A 438 36.47 29.94 -32.04
C VAL A 438 37.50 31.05 -32.19
N LEU A 439 37.36 32.09 -31.37
CA LEU A 439 38.18 33.32 -31.42
C LEU A 439 39.29 33.35 -30.35
N GLY A 440 39.43 32.26 -29.60
CA GLY A 440 40.41 32.10 -28.52
C GLY A 440 40.06 32.83 -27.23
N GLU A 441 40.86 32.60 -26.19
CA GLU A 441 40.64 33.11 -24.83
C GLU A 441 40.50 34.64 -24.77
N ARG A 442 41.18 35.36 -25.67
CA ARG A 442 41.13 36.84 -25.76
C ARG A 442 39.75 37.39 -26.14
N ALA A 443 38.83 36.54 -26.60
CA ALA A 443 37.45 36.90 -26.89
C ALA A 443 36.44 36.34 -25.86
N ALA A 444 36.85 35.54 -24.86
CA ALA A 444 35.92 34.87 -23.96
C ALA A 444 35.02 35.86 -23.18
N GLY A 445 33.70 35.72 -23.32
CA GLY A 445 32.70 36.65 -22.75
C GLY A 445 32.67 38.06 -23.37
N ALA A 446 33.57 38.37 -24.30
CA ALA A 446 33.73 39.69 -24.90
C ALA A 446 32.73 39.94 -26.04
N TRP A 447 32.55 41.20 -26.40
CA TRP A 447 31.76 41.61 -27.56
C TRP A 447 32.67 41.77 -28.78
N VAL A 448 32.30 41.08 -29.85
CA VAL A 448 33.06 40.98 -31.10
C VAL A 448 32.21 41.51 -32.25
N GLY A 449 32.73 42.47 -33.00
CA GLY A 449 32.11 43.00 -34.20
C GLY A 449 32.40 42.09 -35.38
N VAL A 450 31.37 41.78 -36.16
CA VAL A 450 31.47 40.90 -37.34
C VAL A 450 31.20 41.72 -38.60
N THR A 451 32.13 41.71 -39.55
CA THR A 451 32.01 42.45 -40.83
C THR A 451 32.15 41.50 -42.01
N LEU A 452 31.23 41.59 -42.97
CA LEU A 452 31.27 40.86 -44.24
C LEU A 452 31.96 41.71 -45.31
N HIS A 453 33.05 41.18 -45.87
CA HIS A 453 33.85 41.81 -46.92
C HIS A 453 33.43 41.28 -48.28
N SER A 454 32.31 41.83 -48.77
CA SER A 454 31.86 41.79 -50.17
C SER A 454 31.89 43.22 -50.72
N ASP A 455 31.11 44.08 -50.06
CA ASP A 455 31.33 45.51 -49.83
C ASP A 455 31.22 45.66 -48.29
N PRO A 456 32.20 46.23 -47.55
CA PRO A 456 32.34 46.04 -46.09
C PRO A 456 31.10 46.37 -45.25
N THR A 457 30.30 45.33 -45.00
CA THR A 457 28.98 45.42 -44.36
C THR A 457 29.08 44.89 -42.93
N PHE A 458 28.81 45.75 -41.96
CA PHE A 458 28.78 45.36 -40.56
C PHE A 458 27.53 44.51 -40.26
N LEU A 459 27.73 43.27 -39.80
CA LEU A 459 26.66 42.33 -39.45
C LEU A 459 26.19 42.48 -37.99
N GLY A 460 26.88 43.29 -37.19
CA GLY A 460 26.54 43.56 -35.80
C GLY A 460 27.60 43.12 -34.79
N TRP A 461 27.34 43.45 -33.53
CA TRP A 461 28.12 43.03 -32.37
C TRP A 461 27.54 41.74 -31.79
N MET A 462 28.39 40.73 -31.61
CA MET A 462 28.01 39.43 -31.04
C MET A 462 28.81 39.18 -29.76
N GLN A 463 28.14 38.73 -28.70
CA GLN A 463 28.86 38.30 -27.50
C GLN A 463 29.38 36.87 -27.72
N ALA A 464 30.68 36.68 -27.54
CA ALA A 464 31.28 35.36 -27.52
C ALA A 464 30.99 34.67 -26.18
N ASP A 465 30.84 33.34 -26.21
CA ASP A 465 30.61 32.57 -24.99
C ASP A 465 31.85 32.54 -24.06
N ALA A 466 31.72 31.86 -22.91
CA ALA A 466 32.81 31.72 -21.94
C ALA A 466 34.06 30.98 -22.48
N ASN A 467 34.00 30.39 -23.68
CA ASN A 467 35.09 29.71 -24.36
C ASN A 467 35.60 30.51 -25.59
N GLY A 468 35.15 31.76 -25.78
CA GLY A 468 35.53 32.60 -26.91
C GLY A 468 34.85 32.22 -28.23
N VAL A 469 33.65 31.62 -28.20
CA VAL A 469 32.96 31.13 -29.39
C VAL A 469 31.79 32.03 -29.80
N VAL A 470 31.73 32.39 -31.08
CA VAL A 470 30.58 33.07 -31.71
C VAL A 470 29.89 32.17 -32.75
N ARG A 471 28.64 32.51 -33.11
CA ARG A 471 27.90 31.86 -34.20
C ARG A 471 27.41 32.94 -35.18
N VAL A 472 27.81 32.82 -36.45
CA VAL A 472 27.48 33.78 -37.52
C VAL A 472 26.75 33.06 -38.64
N THR A 473 25.57 33.56 -39.02
CA THR A 473 24.88 33.14 -40.25
C THR A 473 24.98 34.28 -41.26
N PRO A 474 25.75 34.14 -42.37
CA PRO A 474 25.83 35.17 -43.39
C PRO A 474 24.48 35.41 -44.07
N PRO A 475 24.22 36.62 -44.62
CA PRO A 475 23.02 36.89 -45.41
C PRO A 475 22.86 35.91 -46.57
N ALA A 476 21.62 35.50 -46.85
CA ALA A 476 21.32 34.58 -47.95
C ALA A 476 21.81 35.14 -49.30
N GLY A 477 22.50 34.31 -50.08
CA GLY A 477 23.17 34.71 -51.32
C GLY A 477 24.66 35.07 -51.17
N THR A 478 25.20 35.14 -49.94
CA THR A 478 26.65 35.27 -49.72
C THR A 478 27.37 34.00 -50.17
N GLY A 479 28.08 34.05 -51.30
CA GLY A 479 28.79 32.92 -51.90
C GLY A 479 30.31 32.91 -51.67
N GLU A 480 31.01 32.11 -52.48
CA GLU A 480 32.48 32.04 -52.51
C GLU A 480 33.12 33.39 -52.89
N GLY A 481 34.30 33.65 -52.31
CA GLY A 481 35.07 34.86 -52.54
C GLY A 481 34.85 35.97 -51.50
N HIS A 482 33.85 35.83 -50.62
CA HIS A 482 33.64 36.75 -49.50
C HIS A 482 34.42 36.32 -48.24
N ARG A 483 34.67 37.26 -47.32
CA ARG A 483 35.38 37.03 -46.06
C ARG A 483 34.61 37.62 -44.87
N LEU A 484 34.61 36.94 -43.73
CA LEU A 484 34.10 37.46 -42.45
C LEU A 484 35.28 37.84 -41.56
N SER A 485 35.36 39.10 -41.11
CA SER A 485 36.36 39.54 -40.13
C SER A 485 35.77 39.71 -38.73
N PHE A 486 36.56 39.38 -37.70
CA PHE A 486 36.18 39.45 -36.29
C PHE A 486 37.04 40.48 -35.56
N GLN A 487 36.43 41.50 -34.97
CA GLN A 487 37.15 42.62 -34.33
C GLN A 487 36.66 42.88 -32.90
N LEU A 488 37.56 43.25 -31.99
CA LEU A 488 37.21 43.74 -30.66
C LEU A 488 36.70 45.19 -30.69
N ARG A 489 36.11 45.65 -29.57
CA ARG A 489 35.59 47.04 -29.42
C ARG A 489 36.64 48.14 -29.64
N ASP A 490 37.93 47.83 -29.54
CA ASP A 490 39.03 48.77 -29.80
C ASP A 490 39.50 48.79 -31.27
N GLY A 491 38.86 47.99 -32.15
CA GLY A 491 39.23 47.83 -33.56
C GLY A 491 40.24 46.72 -33.82
N THR A 492 40.80 46.06 -32.79
CA THR A 492 41.77 44.96 -32.95
C THR A 492 41.15 43.81 -33.74
N LEU A 493 41.75 43.49 -34.89
CA LEU A 493 41.41 42.31 -35.68
C LEU A 493 41.89 41.04 -34.96
N LEU A 494 40.95 40.13 -34.69
CA LEU A 494 41.22 38.79 -34.16
C LEU A 494 41.58 37.80 -35.30
N GLY A 495 41.05 38.05 -36.50
CA GLY A 495 41.30 37.29 -37.72
C GLY A 495 40.13 37.38 -38.69
N TRP A 496 40.21 36.63 -39.79
CA TRP A 496 39.13 36.48 -40.76
C TRP A 496 39.02 35.06 -41.31
N ILE A 497 37.81 34.67 -41.72
CA ILE A 497 37.52 33.36 -42.35
C ILE A 497 36.87 33.55 -43.73
N PRO A 498 37.13 32.67 -44.71
CA PRO A 498 36.44 32.69 -45.99
C PRO A 498 34.98 32.23 -45.82
N VAL A 499 34.08 32.78 -46.65
CA VAL A 499 32.72 32.24 -46.80
C VAL A 499 32.72 31.23 -47.94
N LEU A 500 32.34 29.99 -47.63
CA LEU A 500 32.10 28.91 -48.59
C LEU A 500 30.70 29.01 -49.20
N ALA A 501 30.53 28.52 -50.43
CA ALA A 501 29.22 28.36 -51.05
C ALA A 501 28.36 27.39 -50.24
N GLN A 502 27.08 27.70 -50.06
CA GLN A 502 26.14 26.83 -49.36
C GLN A 502 25.70 25.66 -50.24
N GLY A 503 26.56 24.64 -50.35
CA GLY A 503 26.34 23.47 -51.19
C GLY A 503 27.14 22.23 -50.78
N GLY A 504 26.63 21.46 -49.81
CA GLY A 504 26.79 19.99 -49.87
C GLY A 504 28.09 19.31 -49.39
N GLY A 505 28.65 19.72 -48.24
CA GLY A 505 29.26 18.75 -47.31
C GLY A 505 30.78 18.47 -47.37
N THR A 506 31.24 17.81 -46.30
CA THR A 506 32.64 17.52 -45.91
C THR A 506 33.50 18.75 -45.54
N GLY A 507 34.24 18.65 -44.43
CA GLY A 507 34.98 19.77 -43.85
C GLY A 507 36.42 19.85 -44.34
N GLY A 508 36.85 21.02 -44.80
CA GLY A 508 38.24 21.32 -45.13
C GLY A 508 38.95 22.07 -44.01
N SER A 509 40.01 21.49 -43.45
CA SER A 509 40.96 22.22 -42.61
C SER A 509 42.14 22.70 -43.46
N GLU A 510 42.09 23.97 -43.90
CA GLU A 510 43.23 24.65 -44.53
C GLU A 510 44.31 24.94 -43.48
N GLY A 511 45.20 23.96 -43.24
CA GLY A 511 46.40 24.13 -42.43
C GLY A 511 47.65 24.23 -43.31
N GLY A 512 48.42 25.31 -43.17
CA GLY A 512 49.70 25.48 -43.86
C GLY A 512 50.50 26.68 -43.31
N ALA A 513 51.82 26.62 -43.15
CA ALA A 513 52.71 25.46 -43.30
C ALA A 513 53.98 25.62 -42.43
N GLY A 514 54.46 24.50 -41.85
CA GLY A 514 55.76 24.41 -41.17
C GLY A 514 56.82 23.77 -42.07
N HIS A 515 58.08 24.22 -41.93
CA HIS A 515 59.22 23.65 -42.66
C HIS A 515 59.52 22.17 -42.28
N GLY A 516 60.06 21.41 -43.23
CA GLY A 516 60.70 20.10 -42.98
C GLY A 516 62.15 20.23 -42.44
N PRO A 517 63.04 19.22 -42.57
CA PRO A 517 62.98 18.03 -43.43
C PRO A 517 63.14 16.67 -42.71
N GLY A 518 63.09 15.55 -43.45
CA GLY A 518 63.49 14.22 -42.94
C GLY A 518 63.03 13.02 -43.80
N ASP A 519 63.98 12.34 -44.44
CA ASP A 519 63.81 11.19 -45.37
C ASP A 519 63.21 9.91 -44.72
N GLY A 520 62.62 8.97 -45.51
CA GLY A 520 62.13 7.69 -44.91
C GLY A 520 61.35 6.62 -45.72
N SER A 521 61.63 6.40 -47.01
CA SER A 521 61.26 5.23 -47.86
C SER A 521 60.36 4.06 -47.36
N GLY A 522 59.27 3.77 -48.11
CA GLY A 522 58.67 2.42 -48.32
C GLY A 522 57.58 1.95 -47.33
N GLY A 523 56.62 1.08 -47.68
CA GLY A 523 56.27 0.48 -48.99
C GLY A 523 55.23 -0.66 -48.87
N ASP A 524 54.43 -0.89 -49.92
CA ASP A 524 53.52 -2.05 -50.16
C ASP A 524 52.43 -2.40 -49.11
N ALA A 525 51.45 -3.29 -49.35
CA ALA A 525 50.54 -3.50 -50.50
C ALA A 525 49.44 -4.53 -50.12
N GLY A 526 48.26 -4.43 -50.75
CA GLY A 526 47.24 -5.49 -50.81
C GLY A 526 46.13 -5.48 -49.73
N ALA A 527 44.95 -6.09 -49.92
CA ALA A 527 44.01 -6.21 -51.06
C ALA A 527 42.91 -7.26 -50.76
N GLY A 528 41.65 -6.93 -51.07
CA GLY A 528 40.50 -7.88 -51.19
C GLY A 528 39.75 -8.26 -49.90
N SER A 529 38.52 -8.82 -49.96
CA SER A 529 37.51 -8.88 -51.06
C SER A 529 36.21 -9.59 -50.62
N GLY A 530 35.04 -9.16 -51.12
CA GLY A 530 33.74 -9.89 -51.10
C GLY A 530 32.63 -9.20 -50.27
N THR A 531 31.42 -8.84 -50.75
CA THR A 531 30.30 -9.53 -51.47
C THR A 531 29.45 -10.44 -50.55
N ASP A 532 28.10 -10.43 -50.50
CA ASP A 532 27.01 -9.73 -51.25
C ASP A 532 25.76 -9.59 -50.31
N ALA A 533 24.83 -8.62 -50.42
CA ALA A 533 23.69 -8.43 -51.35
C ALA A 533 22.65 -9.61 -51.39
N GLY A 534 21.32 -9.42 -51.40
CA GLY A 534 20.48 -8.20 -51.31
C GLY A 534 18.94 -8.48 -51.24
N SER A 535 18.13 -7.40 -51.28
CA SER A 535 16.78 -7.16 -51.92
C SER A 535 15.95 -8.35 -52.49
N GLY A 536 14.60 -8.39 -52.58
CA GLY A 536 13.46 -7.41 -52.49
C GLY A 536 12.16 -8.09 -53.04
N SER A 537 11.01 -7.49 -53.41
CA SER A 537 10.34 -6.19 -53.13
C SER A 537 9.02 -6.00 -53.95
N GLY A 538 7.85 -5.71 -53.35
CA GLY A 538 6.65 -5.10 -54.02
C GLY A 538 5.36 -5.94 -54.29
N GLY A 539 4.21 -5.27 -54.46
CA GLY A 539 2.89 -5.82 -54.90
C GLY A 539 1.64 -5.10 -54.32
N SER A 540 0.56 -4.86 -55.10
CA SER A 540 -0.65 -4.11 -54.67
C SER A 540 -1.94 -4.35 -55.54
N ILE A 541 -3.04 -3.59 -55.27
CA ILE A 541 -4.40 -3.60 -55.91
C ILE A 541 -5.33 -4.74 -55.38
N GLY A 542 -6.65 -4.61 -55.09
CA GLY A 542 -7.71 -3.56 -55.09
C GLY A 542 -9.03 -4.18 -54.51
N ASP A 543 -10.27 -3.66 -54.57
CA ASP A 543 -10.87 -2.35 -54.90
C ASP A 543 -12.41 -2.29 -54.52
N ALA A 544 -13.10 -1.13 -54.66
CA ALA A 544 -14.57 -0.84 -54.62
C ALA A 544 -15.48 -1.33 -53.42
N ALA A 545 -16.20 -0.50 -52.64
CA ALA A 545 -17.41 0.35 -52.88
C ALA A 545 -18.77 -0.42 -52.99
N GLY A 546 -19.94 0.01 -52.44
CA GLY A 546 -20.33 1.24 -51.72
C GLY A 546 -21.76 1.20 -51.06
N THR A 547 -22.27 2.34 -50.57
CA THR A 547 -23.46 2.57 -49.68
C THR A 547 -24.73 3.13 -50.42
N PRO A 548 -25.82 3.67 -49.79
CA PRO A 548 -26.55 3.43 -48.51
C PRO A 548 -28.12 3.34 -48.69
N GLY A 549 -28.94 3.35 -47.61
CA GLY A 549 -30.39 3.65 -47.72
C GLY A 549 -31.27 3.64 -46.43
N GLN A 550 -32.12 4.67 -46.25
CA GLN A 550 -33.26 4.81 -45.30
C GLN A 550 -34.32 5.74 -45.96
N PRO A 551 -35.65 5.68 -45.67
CA PRO A 551 -36.22 6.45 -44.52
C PRO A 551 -37.65 6.12 -43.95
N LEU A 552 -37.93 6.64 -42.74
CA LEU A 552 -39.16 7.32 -42.20
C LEU A 552 -40.61 6.72 -42.13
N ALA A 553 -41.29 7.11 -41.03
CA ALA A 553 -42.74 7.28 -40.75
C ALA A 553 -43.68 6.04 -40.59
N GLY A 554 -44.74 6.06 -39.73
CA GLY A 554 -45.11 7.02 -38.67
C GLY A 554 -46.55 6.89 -38.10
N THR A 555 -46.86 7.71 -37.07
CA THR A 555 -48.20 8.19 -36.57
C THR A 555 -49.10 7.35 -35.64
N GLY A 556 -49.76 8.07 -34.69
CA GLY A 556 -50.96 7.68 -33.91
C GLY A 556 -50.71 6.99 -32.54
N GLY A 557 -51.36 7.37 -31.42
CA GLY A 557 -52.25 8.51 -31.11
C GLY A 557 -52.82 8.41 -29.67
N SER A 558 -53.11 9.54 -29.00
CA SER A 558 -53.60 9.58 -27.60
C SER A 558 -55.02 10.18 -27.48
N PRO A 559 -55.83 9.69 -26.51
CA PRO A 559 -56.48 10.56 -25.50
C PRO A 559 -56.68 9.85 -24.11
N SER A 560 -57.06 10.47 -22.98
CA SER A 560 -56.96 11.87 -22.49
C SER A 560 -57.47 11.97 -21.02
N ALA A 561 -56.89 12.90 -20.23
CA ALA A 561 -57.51 13.60 -19.06
C ALA A 561 -57.86 12.81 -17.76
N ALA A 562 -58.05 13.44 -16.57
CA ALA A 562 -57.49 14.68 -15.95
C ALA A 562 -57.97 14.80 -14.47
N TRP A 563 -57.39 15.74 -13.69
CA TRP A 563 -57.75 16.16 -12.31
C TRP A 563 -57.50 15.12 -11.18
N GLY A 564 -57.16 15.49 -9.93
CA GLY A 564 -56.76 16.81 -9.42
C GLY A 564 -56.54 16.86 -7.88
N ALA A 565 -55.33 17.27 -7.46
CA ALA A 565 -54.93 17.91 -6.19
C ALA A 565 -55.30 17.37 -4.77
N ALA A 566 -54.24 17.27 -3.94
CA ALA A 566 -54.13 17.77 -2.54
C ALA A 566 -54.13 16.81 -1.31
N LEU A 567 -52.93 16.72 -0.70
CA LEU A 567 -52.59 16.80 0.75
C LEU A 567 -52.71 15.60 1.74
N LEU A 568 -51.66 15.53 2.58
CA LEU A 568 -51.51 14.93 3.92
C LEU A 568 -51.37 13.39 4.12
N ALA A 569 -50.12 12.94 3.97
CA ALA A 569 -49.33 12.17 4.96
C ALA A 569 -49.96 11.02 5.78
N PHE A 570 -49.46 9.79 5.56
CA PHE A 570 -48.48 9.13 6.45
C PHE A 570 -47.69 8.04 5.69
N ALA A 571 -46.68 7.42 6.31
CA ALA A 571 -45.71 6.56 5.63
C ALA A 571 -45.94 5.04 5.79
N ALA A 572 -45.68 4.25 4.73
CA ALA A 572 -45.39 2.80 4.80
C ALA A 572 -44.64 2.28 3.54
N LEU A 573 -43.78 1.28 3.76
CA LEU A 573 -42.99 0.40 2.88
C LEU A 573 -43.56 0.12 1.45
N SER A 574 -42.81 0.00 0.33
CA SER A 574 -41.78 -1.04 0.07
C SER A 574 -41.28 -1.07 -1.41
N ALA A 575 -40.09 -1.68 -1.62
CA ALA A 575 -39.64 -2.48 -2.79
C ALA A 575 -39.35 -1.84 -4.18
N GLY A 576 -38.48 -2.54 -4.96
CA GLY A 576 -38.06 -2.22 -6.34
C GLY A 576 -36.62 -1.67 -6.43
N ALA A 577 -35.51 -2.45 -6.42
CA ALA A 577 -35.25 -3.81 -6.88
C ALA A 577 -35.32 -4.02 -8.41
N THR A 578 -34.28 -4.63 -9.00
CA THR A 578 -34.33 -5.39 -10.25
C THR A 578 -33.21 -6.44 -10.26
N VAL A 579 -33.55 -7.66 -10.67
CA VAL A 579 -32.69 -8.84 -10.75
C VAL A 579 -32.56 -9.26 -12.21
N LEU A 580 -31.46 -9.93 -12.59
CA LEU A 580 -31.40 -10.65 -13.86
C LEU A 580 -30.68 -12.01 -13.72
N LEU A 581 -31.45 -13.04 -13.37
CA LEU A 581 -31.04 -14.44 -13.49
C LEU A 581 -31.75 -15.08 -14.71
N ALA A 582 -31.00 -15.73 -15.59
CA ALA A 582 -31.53 -16.35 -16.81
C ALA A 582 -31.55 -17.89 -16.71
N ALA A 583 -32.68 -18.48 -16.29
CA ALA A 583 -32.87 -19.92 -16.29
C ALA A 583 -33.34 -20.44 -17.65
N ARG A 584 -32.66 -21.45 -18.22
CA ARG A 584 -32.96 -22.01 -19.55
C ARG A 584 -33.24 -23.52 -19.47
N ARG A 585 -34.49 -23.95 -19.70
CA ARG A 585 -34.89 -25.36 -19.82
C ARG A 585 -35.61 -25.64 -21.15
N ARG A 586 -35.20 -26.66 -21.91
CA ARG A 586 -35.99 -27.29 -22.98
C ARG A 586 -35.69 -28.80 -23.15
N ARG A 587 -36.51 -29.60 -22.45
CA ARG A 587 -37.08 -30.93 -22.82
C ARG A 587 -36.16 -32.12 -23.23
N PRO A 588 -36.67 -33.37 -23.15
CA PRO A 588 -35.87 -34.60 -23.23
C PRO A 588 -35.96 -35.31 -24.59
N LEU A 589 -35.20 -36.41 -24.74
CA LEU A 589 -35.38 -37.44 -25.78
C LEU A 589 -34.82 -38.80 -25.30
N ALA A 590 -35.48 -39.88 -25.75
CA ALA A 590 -35.10 -41.30 -25.64
C ALA A 590 -34.71 -41.82 -24.25
#